data_AF-A0A928UL47-F1
#
_entry.id   AF-A0A928UL47-F1
#
_cell.length_a   1.000
_cell.length_b   1.000
_cell.length_c   1.000
_cell.angle_alpha   90.00
_cell.angle_beta   90.00
_cell.angle_gamma   90.00
#
_symmetry.space_group_name_H-M   'P 1'
#
loop_
_entity.id
_entity.type
_entity.pdbx_description
1 polymer ?
#
loop_
_entity_poly.entity_id
_entity_poly.type
_entity_poly.pdbx_seq_one_letter_code
_entity_poly.pdbx_strand_id
1 'polypeptide(L)'
;EETLSKSEAKYYPACLSHDPRFKKLIVVGSVDIDNKNNIEGKSKFSNYSPEYVHIAAPGNSPLGGLYSTISSNKYGWKAGTSQATPLVTSAVALTYAILNQPRTTINDQTQTVFDKCKINEKNRPEVIKKIILDSATKRNDMISYWKDGNVLNLSKLIDYIHLIFPDTKKN
;
A
#
# COMPACT_ATOMS: atom_id res chain seq x y z
N GLU A 1 -18.19 -0.86 -32.27
CA GLU A 1 -17.37 -0.09 -31.31
C GLU A 1 -16.26 -1.01 -30.80
N GLU A 2 -15.02 -0.64 -31.05
CA GLU A 2 -13.85 -1.41 -30.60
C GLU A 2 -13.69 -1.19 -29.09
N THR A 3 -14.08 -2.19 -28.29
CA THR A 3 -13.88 -2.15 -26.84
C THR A 3 -12.39 -2.25 -26.55
N LEU A 4 -11.74 -1.11 -26.28
CA LEU A 4 -10.40 -1.07 -25.70
C LEU A 4 -10.31 -2.04 -24.53
N SER A 5 -9.30 -2.91 -24.56
CA SER A 5 -8.98 -3.78 -23.43
C SER A 5 -8.84 -2.93 -22.16
N LYS A 6 -9.41 -3.38 -21.02
CA LYS A 6 -9.27 -2.68 -19.72
C LYS A 6 -7.81 -2.41 -19.33
N SER A 7 -6.86 -3.14 -19.90
CA SER A 7 -5.42 -2.93 -19.68
C SER A 7 -4.86 -1.69 -20.40
N GLU A 8 -5.53 -1.18 -21.44
CA GLU A 8 -5.06 -0.10 -22.32
C GLU A 8 -5.79 1.23 -22.11
N ALA A 9 -6.94 1.20 -21.41
CA ALA A 9 -7.70 2.42 -21.10
C ALA A 9 -6.98 3.25 -20.02
N LYS A 10 -6.69 4.52 -20.33
CA LYS A 10 -6.09 5.47 -19.38
C LYS A 10 -7.12 5.89 -18.32
N TYR A 11 -6.95 5.38 -17.10
CA TYR A 11 -7.75 5.81 -15.95
C TYR A 11 -7.01 6.87 -15.14
N TYR A 12 -7.57 8.07 -15.05
CA TYR A 12 -7.03 9.13 -14.19
C TYR A 12 -7.60 9.03 -12.76
N PRO A 13 -6.83 9.38 -11.72
CA PRO A 13 -5.42 9.83 -11.77
C PRO A 13 -4.41 8.67 -11.85
N ALA A 14 -4.85 7.41 -11.86
CA ALA A 14 -3.97 6.24 -11.75
C ALA A 14 -2.86 6.19 -12.82
N CYS A 15 -3.17 6.46 -14.08
CA CYS A 15 -2.19 6.45 -15.17
C CYS A 15 -1.13 7.57 -15.07
N LEU A 16 -1.28 8.56 -14.18
CA LEU A 16 -0.24 9.56 -13.94
C LEU A 16 0.99 8.98 -13.23
N SER A 17 0.93 7.74 -12.72
CA SER A 17 2.05 7.12 -12.00
C SER A 17 3.32 6.94 -12.83
N HIS A 18 3.22 6.89 -14.16
CA HIS A 18 4.39 6.82 -15.05
C HIS A 18 5.10 8.16 -15.21
N ASP A 19 4.44 9.28 -14.86
CA ASP A 19 4.99 10.61 -15.02
C ASP A 19 5.91 10.93 -13.84
N PRO A 20 7.19 11.30 -14.07
CA PRO A 20 8.16 11.60 -13.01
C PRO A 20 7.69 12.66 -12.01
N ARG A 21 6.79 13.57 -12.43
CA ARG A 21 6.21 14.61 -11.57
C ARG A 21 5.32 14.03 -10.47
N PHE A 22 4.73 12.86 -10.70
CA PHE A 22 3.82 12.17 -9.79
C PHE A 22 4.46 10.94 -9.13
N LYS A 23 5.80 10.90 -9.00
CA LYS A 23 6.53 9.79 -8.36
C LYS A 23 6.05 9.40 -6.95
N LYS A 24 5.39 10.33 -6.24
CA LYS A 24 4.80 10.14 -4.91
C LYS A 24 3.44 9.45 -4.91
N LEU A 25 2.80 9.31 -6.08
CA LEU A 25 1.50 8.65 -6.22
C LEU A 25 1.63 7.14 -5.96
N ILE A 26 0.68 6.59 -5.21
CA ILE A 26 0.51 5.14 -5.05
C ILE A 26 -0.83 4.78 -5.68
N VAL A 27 -0.80 3.79 -6.57
CA VAL A 27 -1.96 3.33 -7.32
C VAL A 27 -2.31 1.95 -6.82
N VAL A 28 -3.58 1.77 -6.43
CA VAL A 28 -4.03 0.63 -5.65
C VAL A 28 -5.03 -0.22 -6.45
N GLY A 29 -4.71 -1.51 -6.61
CA GLY A 29 -5.63 -2.53 -7.09
C GLY A 29 -6.45 -3.15 -5.96
N SER A 30 -7.53 -3.84 -6.33
CA SER A 30 -8.37 -4.60 -5.38
C SER A 30 -8.15 -6.09 -5.53
N VAL A 31 -8.00 -6.77 -4.40
CA VAL A 31 -8.04 -8.24 -4.30
C VAL A 31 -9.26 -8.71 -3.51
N ASP A 32 -9.72 -9.90 -3.85
CA ASP A 32 -10.73 -10.65 -3.11
C ASP A 32 -10.06 -11.39 -1.95
N ILE A 33 -10.72 -11.36 -0.80
CA ILE A 33 -10.36 -12.19 0.36
C ILE A 33 -11.41 -13.29 0.58
N ASP A 34 -11.01 -14.44 1.13
CA ASP A 34 -11.91 -15.49 1.57
C ASP A 34 -12.46 -15.23 3.00
N ASN A 35 -13.30 -16.13 3.51
CA ASN A 35 -13.86 -16.06 4.88
C ASN A 35 -12.81 -16.18 6.00
N LYS A 36 -11.57 -16.52 5.67
CA LYS A 36 -10.42 -16.63 6.58
C LYS A 36 -9.42 -15.49 6.38
N ASN A 37 -9.80 -14.45 5.60
CA ASN A 37 -8.96 -13.32 5.23
C ASN A 37 -7.72 -13.67 4.38
N ASN A 38 -7.72 -14.83 3.73
CA ASN A 38 -6.69 -15.16 2.74
C ASN A 38 -6.99 -14.44 1.42
N ILE A 39 -5.96 -13.96 0.76
CA ILE A 39 -6.09 -13.34 -0.57
C ILE A 39 -6.32 -14.46 -1.59
N GLU A 40 -7.45 -14.43 -2.30
CA GLU A 40 -7.75 -15.41 -3.35
C GLU A 40 -7.15 -14.98 -4.69
N GLY A 41 -7.37 -13.72 -5.07
CA GLY A 41 -6.78 -13.14 -6.27
C GLY A 41 -7.32 -11.74 -6.56
N LYS A 42 -7.06 -11.22 -7.76
CA LYS A 42 -7.57 -9.91 -8.17
C LYS A 42 -9.11 -9.91 -8.19
N SER A 43 -9.72 -8.89 -7.58
CA SER A 43 -11.17 -8.69 -7.70
C SER A 43 -11.60 -8.54 -9.15
N LYS A 44 -12.69 -9.21 -9.54
CA LYS A 44 -13.18 -9.22 -10.93
C LYS A 44 -13.38 -7.81 -11.51
N PHE A 45 -13.88 -6.88 -10.70
CA PHE A 45 -14.12 -5.49 -11.10
C PHE A 45 -12.86 -4.62 -11.14
N SER A 46 -11.76 -5.02 -10.49
CA SER A 46 -10.58 -4.17 -10.35
C SER A 46 -9.95 -3.92 -11.71
N ASN A 47 -9.74 -2.64 -12.02
CA ASN A 47 -8.78 -2.23 -13.05
C ASN A 47 -7.37 -2.65 -12.60
N TYR A 48 -6.50 -2.88 -13.57
CA TYR A 48 -5.16 -3.39 -13.36
C TYR A 48 -4.23 -2.94 -14.48
N SER A 49 -2.95 -2.83 -14.16
CA SER A 49 -1.88 -2.59 -15.12
C SER A 49 -0.56 -2.87 -14.40
N PRO A 50 0.28 -3.79 -14.92
CA PRO A 50 1.60 -4.03 -14.35
C PRO A 50 2.52 -2.79 -14.43
N GLU A 51 2.19 -1.84 -15.30
CA GLU A 51 2.89 -0.56 -15.45
C GLU A 51 2.40 0.49 -14.44
N TYR A 52 1.07 0.66 -14.31
CA TYR A 52 0.51 1.78 -13.55
C TYR A 52 0.17 1.45 -12.09
N VAL A 53 -0.25 0.21 -11.81
CA VAL A 53 -0.70 -0.20 -10.48
C VAL A 53 0.50 -0.71 -9.67
N HIS A 54 0.69 -0.14 -8.48
CA HIS A 54 1.89 -0.40 -7.68
C HIS A 54 1.71 -1.53 -6.67
N ILE A 55 0.49 -1.65 -6.10
CA ILE A 55 0.17 -2.57 -5.01
C ILE A 55 -1.32 -2.84 -5.02
N ALA A 56 -1.74 -4.01 -4.52
CA ALA A 56 -3.14 -4.29 -4.25
C ALA A 56 -3.41 -4.47 -2.75
N ALA A 57 -4.66 -4.25 -2.36
CA ALA A 57 -5.14 -4.49 -1.01
C ALA A 57 -6.56 -5.08 -1.05
N PRO A 58 -7.05 -5.68 0.05
CA PRO A 58 -8.42 -6.18 0.12
C PRO A 58 -9.40 -5.10 -0.28
N GLY A 59 -10.29 -5.39 -1.22
CA GLY A 59 -11.35 -4.48 -1.65
C GLY A 59 -12.69 -5.16 -1.86
N ASN A 60 -12.76 -6.47 -1.58
CA ASN A 60 -13.98 -7.27 -1.66
C ASN A 60 -13.83 -8.55 -0.82
N SER A 61 -14.96 -9.14 -0.43
CA SER A 61 -15.04 -10.38 0.34
C SER A 61 -16.27 -11.20 -0.10
N PRO A 62 -16.50 -12.41 0.42
CA PRO A 62 -17.68 -13.20 0.08
C PRO A 62 -19.00 -12.54 0.53
N LEU A 63 -18.93 -11.53 1.39
CA LEU A 63 -20.06 -10.72 1.84
C LEU A 63 -20.35 -9.52 0.92
N GLY A 64 -19.71 -9.45 -0.25
CA GLY A 64 -19.93 -8.42 -1.26
C GLY A 64 -19.21 -7.10 -0.98
N GLY A 65 -18.19 -7.10 -0.13
CA GLY A 65 -17.40 -5.91 0.16
C GLY A 65 -16.56 -5.99 1.42
N LEU A 66 -16.00 -4.86 1.82
CA LEU A 66 -15.44 -4.65 3.16
C LEU A 66 -16.46 -3.91 4.01
N TYR A 67 -16.56 -4.29 5.28
CA TYR A 67 -17.43 -3.64 6.24
C TYR A 67 -16.80 -2.33 6.73
N SER A 68 -17.53 -1.24 6.62
CA SER A 68 -17.06 0.06 7.11
C SER A 68 -18.24 0.96 7.49
N THR A 69 -17.92 2.13 8.04
CA THR A 69 -18.91 3.14 8.37
C THR A 69 -19.57 3.68 7.11
N ILE A 70 -20.87 3.92 7.21
CA ILE A 70 -21.66 4.64 6.21
C ILE A 70 -22.44 5.76 6.91
N SER A 71 -23.09 6.62 6.13
CA SER A 71 -23.87 7.73 6.67
C SER A 71 -24.95 7.28 7.66
N SER A 72 -25.37 8.21 8.52
CA SER A 72 -26.47 8.02 9.48
C SER A 72 -26.18 7.00 10.59
N ASN A 73 -24.97 7.01 11.15
CA ASN A 73 -24.53 6.15 12.26
C ASN A 73 -24.73 4.65 11.98
N LYS A 74 -24.38 4.23 10.76
CA LYS A 74 -24.56 2.85 10.28
C LYS A 74 -23.25 2.29 9.77
N TYR A 75 -23.29 1.00 9.51
CA TYR A 75 -22.22 0.26 8.86
C TYR A 75 -22.78 -0.50 7.65
N GLY A 76 -21.93 -0.78 6.68
CA GLY A 76 -22.33 -1.51 5.48
C GLY A 76 -21.15 -2.10 4.73
N TRP A 77 -21.47 -3.05 3.85
CA TRP A 77 -20.51 -3.72 2.97
C TRP A 77 -20.43 -2.98 1.64
N LYS A 78 -19.21 -2.61 1.23
CA LYS A 78 -18.94 -2.04 -0.10
C LYS A 78 -17.72 -2.68 -0.72
N ALA A 79 -17.78 -2.98 -2.01
CA ALA A 79 -16.65 -3.50 -2.76
C ALA A 79 -16.08 -2.43 -3.70
N GLY A 80 -14.76 -2.41 -3.86
CA GLY A 80 -14.11 -1.48 -4.77
C GLY A 80 -12.63 -1.26 -4.50
N THR A 81 -11.94 -0.73 -5.51
CA THR A 81 -10.62 -0.11 -5.31
C THR A 81 -10.71 1.08 -4.34
N SER A 82 -11.88 1.71 -4.23
CA SER A 82 -12.19 2.71 -3.21
C SER A 82 -12.12 2.17 -1.77
N GLN A 83 -12.24 0.87 -1.57
CA GLN A 83 -12.08 0.22 -0.26
C GLN A 83 -10.66 -0.32 -0.06
N ALA A 84 -10.00 -0.77 -1.14
CA ALA A 84 -8.58 -1.14 -1.09
C ALA A 84 -7.66 0.06 -0.80
N THR A 85 -7.94 1.21 -1.41
CA THR A 85 -7.14 2.44 -1.28
C THR A 85 -6.96 2.89 0.18
N PRO A 86 -8.01 3.07 0.99
CA PRO A 86 -7.85 3.50 2.39
C PRO A 86 -7.07 2.51 3.25
N LEU A 87 -7.04 1.21 2.93
CA LEU A 87 -6.18 0.26 3.65
C LEU A 87 -4.69 0.54 3.40
N VAL A 88 -4.31 0.84 2.15
CA VAL A 88 -2.95 1.26 1.81
C VAL A 88 -2.65 2.63 2.43
N THR A 89 -3.60 3.55 2.44
CA THR A 89 -3.45 4.85 3.12
C THR A 89 -3.20 4.68 4.62
N SER A 90 -3.88 3.75 5.28
CA SER A 90 -3.62 3.43 6.69
C SER A 90 -2.21 2.90 6.93
N ALA A 91 -1.71 2.04 6.04
CA ALA A 91 -0.33 1.53 6.10
C ALA A 91 0.71 2.65 5.93
N VAL A 92 0.46 3.57 5.00
CA VAL A 92 1.27 4.78 4.79
C VAL A 92 1.25 5.66 6.04
N ALA A 93 0.07 5.90 6.63
CA ALA A 93 -0.08 6.71 7.83
C ALA A 93 0.64 6.09 9.05
N LEU A 94 0.55 4.76 9.21
CA LEU A 94 1.25 4.03 10.27
C LEU A 94 2.77 4.16 10.11
N THR A 95 3.27 3.95 8.89
CA THR A 95 4.69 4.12 8.58
C THR A 95 5.13 5.56 8.86
N TYR A 96 4.36 6.55 8.40
CA TYR A 96 4.62 7.95 8.69
C TYR A 96 4.67 8.23 10.20
N ALA A 97 3.73 7.70 10.98
CA ALA A 97 3.70 7.91 12.42
C ALA A 97 4.97 7.36 13.09
N ILE A 98 5.37 6.12 12.77
CA ILE A 98 6.58 5.49 13.32
C ILE A 98 7.83 6.28 12.97
N LEU A 99 7.96 6.75 11.72
CA LEU A 99 9.12 7.52 11.28
C LEU A 99 9.20 8.93 11.88
N ASN A 100 8.10 9.46 12.42
CA ASN A 100 8.08 10.80 13.04
C ASN A 100 8.01 10.76 14.57
N GLN A 101 8.14 9.59 15.20
CA GLN A 101 8.23 9.53 16.66
C GLN A 101 9.57 10.13 17.14
N PRO A 102 9.55 11.00 18.17
CA PRO A 102 10.77 11.48 18.80
C PRO A 102 11.48 10.31 19.48
N ARG A 103 12.64 9.90 18.96
CA ARG A 103 13.45 8.84 19.57
C ARG A 103 14.18 9.42 20.78
N THR A 104 13.68 9.12 21.98
CA THR A 104 14.17 9.64 23.27
C THR A 104 15.48 9.00 23.76
N THR A 105 16.06 8.07 22.99
CA THR A 105 17.39 7.52 23.28
C THR A 105 18.29 7.72 22.07
N ILE A 106 18.96 8.87 22.04
CA ILE A 106 20.08 9.12 21.13
C ILE A 106 21.34 8.68 21.85
N ASN A 107 21.60 7.37 21.85
CA ASN A 107 22.96 6.88 21.82
C ASN A 107 23.45 7.08 20.37
N ASP A 108 24.65 7.62 20.17
CA ASP A 108 25.20 8.12 18.89
C ASP A 108 24.96 7.23 17.65
N GLN A 109 24.68 5.94 17.82
CA GLN A 109 24.32 5.01 16.75
C GLN A 109 22.91 5.22 16.16
N THR A 110 21.92 5.76 16.87
CA THR A 110 20.56 5.96 16.34
C THR A 110 20.38 7.23 15.53
N GLN A 111 21.11 8.29 15.90
CA GLN A 111 21.30 9.50 15.09
C GLN A 111 21.80 9.10 13.69
N THR A 112 22.75 8.15 13.65
CA THR A 112 23.29 7.68 12.37
C THR A 112 22.29 6.99 11.47
N VAL A 113 21.20 6.36 11.90
CA VAL A 113 20.28 5.69 10.94
C VAL A 113 19.41 6.70 10.18
N PHE A 114 18.88 7.72 10.86
CA PHE A 114 18.14 8.80 10.19
C PHE A 114 19.07 9.69 9.34
N ASP A 115 20.27 9.98 9.83
CA ASP A 115 21.27 10.75 9.09
C ASP A 115 21.91 9.94 7.94
N LYS A 116 22.05 8.62 8.07
CA LYS A 116 22.53 7.69 7.02
C LYS A 116 21.48 7.46 5.94
N CYS A 117 20.18 7.46 6.29
CA CYS A 117 19.10 7.43 5.31
C CYS A 117 18.76 8.81 4.72
N LYS A 118 19.31 9.91 5.27
CA LYS A 118 19.10 11.29 4.81
C LYS A 118 17.62 11.63 4.61
N ILE A 119 16.74 11.12 5.47
CA ILE A 119 15.29 11.35 5.34
C ILE A 119 14.98 12.78 5.77
N ASN A 120 14.41 13.56 4.87
CA ASN A 120 13.93 14.92 5.10
C ASN A 120 12.51 15.07 4.54
N GLU A 121 11.86 16.20 4.79
CA GLU A 121 10.47 16.43 4.34
C GLU A 121 10.29 16.29 2.83
N LYS A 122 11.32 16.59 2.04
CA LYS A 122 11.27 16.55 0.57
C LYS A 122 11.24 15.11 0.04
N ASN A 123 12.05 14.20 0.61
CA ASN A 123 12.16 12.81 0.15
C ASN A 123 11.32 11.80 0.98
N ARG A 124 10.80 12.18 2.16
CA ARG A 124 10.02 11.31 3.05
C ARG A 124 8.86 10.59 2.34
N PRO A 125 8.02 11.21 1.50
CA PRO A 125 6.93 10.49 0.82
C PRO A 125 7.42 9.37 -0.11
N GLU A 126 8.57 9.58 -0.76
CA GLU A 126 9.17 8.57 -1.65
C GLU A 126 9.77 7.41 -0.87
N VAL A 127 10.42 7.72 0.27
CA VAL A 127 10.92 6.71 1.20
C VAL A 127 9.78 5.86 1.76
N ILE A 128 8.67 6.49 2.20
CA ILE A 128 7.50 5.76 2.68
C ILE A 128 6.91 4.88 1.58
N LYS A 129 6.73 5.42 0.36
CA LYS A 129 6.28 4.62 -0.78
C LYS A 129 7.20 3.41 -0.99
N LYS A 130 8.52 3.59 -0.95
CA LYS A 130 9.48 2.50 -1.11
C LYS A 130 9.32 1.44 -0.01
N ILE A 131 9.23 1.84 1.26
CA ILE A 131 9.01 0.94 2.40
C ILE A 131 7.75 0.10 2.19
N ILE A 132 6.63 0.74 1.83
CA ILE A 132 5.34 0.06 1.59
C ILE A 132 5.45 -0.97 0.45
N LEU A 133 6.16 -0.65 -0.63
CA LEU A 133 6.31 -1.55 -1.79
C LEU A 133 7.32 -2.66 -1.55
N ASP A 134 8.40 -2.40 -0.81
CA ASP A 134 9.43 -3.38 -0.49
C ASP A 134 8.91 -4.42 0.53
N SER A 135 8.10 -3.99 1.49
CA SER A 135 7.54 -4.86 2.53
C SER A 135 6.34 -5.68 2.07
N ALA A 136 5.77 -5.36 0.90
CA ALA A 136 4.60 -6.06 0.36
C ALA A 136 4.86 -7.57 0.20
N THR A 137 3.79 -8.37 0.32
CA THR A 137 3.85 -9.76 -0.12
C THR A 137 3.94 -9.77 -1.64
N LYS A 138 4.98 -10.40 -2.18
CA LYS A 138 5.16 -10.59 -3.63
C LYS A 138 4.42 -11.86 -4.05
N ARG A 139 3.43 -11.73 -4.93
CA ARG A 139 2.63 -12.85 -5.42
C ARG A 139 2.88 -13.08 -6.91
N ASN A 140 3.49 -14.21 -7.25
CA ASN A 140 3.85 -14.53 -8.64
C ASN A 140 2.63 -14.58 -9.55
N ASP A 141 1.50 -15.06 -9.04
CA ASP A 141 0.22 -15.14 -9.75
C ASP A 141 -0.45 -13.77 -9.98
N MET A 142 0.14 -12.68 -9.47
CA MET A 142 -0.39 -11.32 -9.57
C MET A 142 0.52 -10.37 -10.36
N ILE A 143 1.69 -10.84 -10.85
CA ILE A 143 2.66 -10.00 -11.58
C ILE A 143 2.06 -9.41 -12.86
N SER A 144 1.11 -10.08 -13.49
CA SER A 144 0.41 -9.59 -14.69
C SER A 144 -0.58 -8.45 -14.41
N TYR A 145 -0.93 -8.18 -13.14
CA TYR A 145 -1.94 -7.21 -12.77
C TYR A 145 -1.37 -5.92 -12.18
N TRP A 146 -0.25 -6.01 -11.45
CA TRP A 146 0.41 -4.86 -10.83
C TRP A 146 1.87 -5.16 -10.59
N LYS A 147 2.64 -4.08 -10.40
CA LYS A 147 4.07 -4.13 -10.22
C LYS A 147 4.48 -5.15 -9.15
N ASP A 148 5.41 -6.03 -9.53
CA ASP A 148 6.01 -7.09 -8.71
C ASP A 148 5.02 -8.04 -8.00
N GLY A 149 3.75 -8.06 -8.43
CA GLY A 149 2.70 -8.82 -7.74
C GLY A 149 2.47 -8.35 -6.29
N ASN A 150 2.76 -7.09 -5.98
CA ASN A 150 2.65 -6.50 -4.64
C ASN A 150 1.23 -6.58 -4.05
N VAL A 151 1.11 -7.22 -2.87
CA VAL A 151 -0.10 -7.19 -2.06
C VAL A 151 0.23 -6.69 -0.64
N LEU A 152 -0.58 -5.77 -0.13
CA LEU A 152 -0.41 -5.18 1.19
C LEU A 152 -0.35 -6.26 2.29
N ASN A 153 0.65 -6.18 3.16
CA ASN A 153 0.80 -7.02 4.33
C ASN A 153 1.35 -6.19 5.50
N LEU A 154 0.50 -5.90 6.48
CA LEU A 154 0.86 -5.05 7.62
C LEU A 154 1.88 -5.70 8.56
N SER A 155 1.84 -7.02 8.75
CA SER A 155 2.83 -7.71 9.60
C SER A 155 4.22 -7.60 8.99
N LYS A 156 4.36 -7.92 7.70
CA LYS A 156 5.64 -7.76 6.99
C LYS A 156 6.11 -6.32 6.93
N LEU A 157 5.19 -5.35 6.86
CA LEU A 157 5.51 -3.93 6.94
C LEU A 157 6.16 -3.58 8.28
N ILE A 158 5.58 -4.01 9.40
CA ILE A 158 6.13 -3.75 10.73
C ILE A 158 7.48 -4.45 10.92
N ASP A 159 7.59 -5.71 10.52
CA ASP A 159 8.86 -6.45 10.57
C ASP A 159 9.95 -5.74 9.75
N TYR A 160 9.59 -5.27 8.55
CA TYR A 160 10.50 -4.51 7.69
C TYR A 160 10.93 -3.20 8.34
N ILE A 161 9.98 -2.44 8.93
CA ILE A 161 10.27 -1.19 9.64
C ILE A 161 11.21 -1.43 10.82
N HIS A 162 10.98 -2.46 11.64
CA HIS A 162 11.87 -2.79 12.76
C HIS A 162 13.27 -3.23 12.30
N LEU A 163 13.37 -3.89 11.14
CA LEU A 163 14.66 -4.26 10.56
C LEU A 163 15.48 -3.02 10.16
N ILE A 164 14.84 -2.05 9.49
CA ILE A 164 15.52 -0.84 9.01
C ILE A 164 15.66 0.24 10.09
N PHE A 165 14.79 0.24 11.11
CA PHE A 165 14.78 1.18 12.22
C PHE A 165 14.63 0.46 13.57
N PRO A 166 15.61 -0.37 13.99
CA PRO A 166 15.52 -1.12 15.23
C PRO A 166 15.25 -0.18 16.41
N ASP A 167 14.29 -0.56 17.25
CA ASP A 167 14.06 0.11 18.52
C ASP A 167 15.29 -0.12 19.41
N THR A 168 15.92 0.95 19.88
CA THR A 168 17.07 0.85 20.78
C THR A 168 16.73 0.52 22.22
N LYS A 169 15.48 0.14 22.51
CA LYS A 169 15.11 -0.37 23.84
C LYS A 169 15.20 -1.88 23.87
N LYS A 170 16.44 -2.38 24.00
CA LYS A 170 16.66 -3.56 24.83
C LYS A 170 16.71 -3.06 26.27
N ASN A 171 15.63 -3.28 27.03
CA ASN A 171 15.73 -3.32 28.48
C ASN A 171 16.49 -4.58 28.88
#